data_AF-A0A4S8IUN2-F1
#
_entry.id   AF-A0A4S8IUN2-F1
#
_cell.length_a   1.000
_cell.length_b   1.000
_cell.length_c   1.000
_cell.angle_alpha   90.00
_cell.angle_beta   90.00
_cell.angle_gamma   90.00
#
_symmetry.space_group_name_H-M   'P 1'
#
loop_
_entity.id
_entity.type
_entity.pdbx_description
1 polymer ?
#
loop_
_entity_poly.entity_id
_entity_poly.type
_entity_poly.pdbx_seq_one_letter_code
_entity_poly.pdbx_strand_id
1 'polypeptide(L)'
;MGRERWVAVATLFGLICDVYLVTVSADVGTATSYDPPYLPTKCPGYTEDQLPGNGLFVAAGNGVWDNGAACGRKYQLRCLSGLRRPCKDGSIVVQVVDFCRLSPCPSTLVLSNRAFDAVSKIPNTKINNMIDLVVNVSSSAKQQQNAWRKRTRKHCRTQLCLNLTKCLP
;
A
#
# COMPACT_ATOMS: atom_id res chain seq x y z
N MET A 1 -34.80 -9.45 -38.81
CA MET A 1 -34.71 -8.73 -37.51
C MET A 1 -34.14 -9.69 -36.46
N GLY A 2 -32.82 -9.75 -36.27
CA GLY A 2 -32.28 -10.78 -35.35
C GLY A 2 -30.77 -10.86 -35.21
N ARG A 3 -29.97 -10.09 -35.96
CA ARG A 3 -28.51 -10.05 -35.79
C ARG A 3 -28.06 -8.82 -34.99
N GLU A 4 -28.64 -7.66 -35.28
CA GLU A 4 -28.39 -6.39 -34.57
C GLU A 4 -28.68 -6.46 -33.06
N ARG A 5 -29.75 -7.16 -32.67
CA ARG A 5 -30.14 -7.30 -31.24
C ARG A 5 -29.16 -8.16 -30.45
N TRP A 6 -28.57 -9.18 -31.06
CA TRP A 6 -27.57 -10.03 -30.41
C TRP A 6 -26.22 -9.32 -30.28
N VAL A 7 -25.84 -8.52 -31.27
CA VAL A 7 -24.63 -7.68 -31.21
C VAL A 7 -24.75 -6.66 -30.08
N ALA A 8 -25.91 -5.99 -29.96
CA ALA A 8 -26.16 -5.02 -28.89
C ALA A 8 -26.19 -5.66 -27.49
N VAL A 9 -26.73 -6.87 -27.35
CA VAL A 9 -26.75 -7.59 -26.07
C VAL A 9 -25.35 -8.08 -25.68
N ALA A 10 -24.57 -8.58 -26.64
CA ALA A 10 -23.19 -9.01 -26.41
C ALA A 10 -22.26 -7.84 -26.04
N THR A 11 -22.43 -6.67 -26.66
CA THR A 11 -21.65 -5.47 -26.30
C THR A 11 -22.05 -4.90 -24.94
N LEU A 12 -23.34 -4.89 -24.58
CA LEU A 12 -23.79 -4.50 -23.23
C LEU A 12 -23.25 -5.44 -22.16
N PHE A 13 -23.29 -6.76 -22.39
CA PHE A 13 -22.78 -7.76 -21.45
C PHE A 13 -21.25 -7.68 -21.31
N GLY A 14 -20.53 -7.39 -22.40
CA GLY A 14 -19.09 -7.12 -22.38
C GLY A 14 -18.73 -5.87 -21.57
N LEU A 15 -19.44 -4.75 -21.79
CA LEU A 15 -19.25 -3.50 -21.04
C LEU A 15 -19.58 -3.64 -19.55
N ILE A 16 -20.60 -4.44 -19.19
CA ILE A 16 -20.97 -4.70 -17.79
C ILE A 16 -19.90 -5.59 -17.09
N CYS A 17 -19.30 -6.56 -17.78
CA CYS A 17 -18.21 -7.38 -17.24
C CYS A 17 -16.94 -6.56 -16.94
N ASP A 18 -16.58 -5.59 -17.79
CA ASP A 18 -15.41 -4.72 -17.56
C ASP A 18 -15.58 -3.82 -16.33
N VAL A 19 -16.82 -3.41 -16.01
CA VAL A 19 -17.12 -2.58 -14.83
C VAL A 19 -17.05 -3.37 -13.52
N TYR A 20 -17.34 -4.68 -13.55
CA TYR A 20 -17.37 -5.53 -12.35
C TYR A 20 -16.00 -6.10 -11.93
N LEU A 21 -14.98 -6.01 -12.78
CA LEU A 21 -13.60 -6.39 -12.43
C LEU A 21 -12.91 -5.27 -11.64
N VAL A 22 -13.42 -5.00 -10.43
CA VAL A 22 -12.67 -4.23 -9.43
C VAL A 22 -11.45 -5.06 -9.04
N THR A 23 -10.34 -4.84 -9.74
CA THR A 23 -9.06 -5.48 -9.42
C THR A 23 -8.59 -5.00 -8.03
N VAL A 24 -8.83 -5.82 -7.01
CA VAL A 24 -8.24 -5.59 -5.68
C VAL A 24 -6.79 -6.06 -5.75
N SER A 25 -5.87 -5.11 -5.82
CA SER A 25 -4.44 -5.39 -5.74
C SER A 25 -4.03 -5.45 -4.28
N ALA A 26 -3.82 -6.65 -3.78
CA ALA A 26 -3.17 -6.90 -2.50
C ALA A 26 -1.65 -6.99 -2.71
N ASP A 27 -0.87 -6.25 -1.92
CA ASP A 27 0.57 -6.44 -1.82
C ASP A 27 0.88 -7.15 -0.50
N VAL A 28 1.83 -8.07 -0.49
CA VAL A 28 2.26 -8.75 0.75
C VAL A 28 3.51 -8.04 1.23
N GLY A 29 3.45 -7.54 2.46
CA GLY A 29 4.54 -6.82 3.09
C GLY A 29 4.72 -7.25 4.54
N THR A 30 5.77 -6.74 5.16
CA THR A 30 6.07 -7.03 6.56
C THR A 30 5.85 -5.79 7.40
N ALA A 31 5.52 -6.00 8.67
CA ALA A 31 5.31 -4.94 9.62
C ALA A 31 5.99 -5.19 10.95
N THR A 32 6.51 -4.10 11.51
CA THR A 32 7.03 -4.02 12.87
C THR A 32 6.40 -2.82 13.56
N SER A 33 6.56 -2.67 14.86
CA SER A 33 6.12 -1.49 15.58
C SER A 33 7.26 -0.55 15.92
N TYR A 34 6.92 0.70 16.25
CA TYR A 34 7.86 1.67 16.81
C TYR A 34 7.24 2.49 17.94
N ASP A 35 8.09 2.75 18.92
CA ASP A 35 7.76 3.54 20.09
C ASP A 35 7.86 5.05 19.83
N PRO A 36 7.12 5.87 20.61
CA PRO A 36 7.32 7.32 20.63
C PRO A 36 8.78 7.68 20.97
N PRO A 37 9.27 8.87 20.54
CA PRO A 37 8.51 9.96 19.95
C PRO A 37 8.20 9.77 18.45
N TYR A 38 6.96 10.09 18.06
CA TYR A 38 6.48 9.98 16.68
C TYR A 38 6.84 11.19 15.81
N LEU A 39 7.28 12.29 16.42
CA LEU A 39 7.69 13.53 15.77
C LEU A 39 9.21 13.71 15.88
N PRO A 40 9.82 14.50 14.98
CA PRO A 40 9.25 15.12 13.78
C PRO A 40 9.14 14.12 12.64
N THR A 41 8.05 14.10 11.87
CA THR A 41 7.93 13.20 10.71
C THR A 41 8.70 13.69 9.48
N LYS A 42 9.01 12.79 8.55
CA LYS A 42 9.56 13.12 7.21
C LYS A 42 8.50 13.63 6.24
N CYS A 43 7.23 13.30 6.43
CA CYS A 43 6.17 13.92 5.65
C CYS A 43 6.00 15.38 6.06
N PRO A 44 5.85 16.32 5.10
CA PRO A 44 5.65 17.73 5.42
C PRO A 44 4.25 17.96 6.00
N GLY A 45 4.14 18.91 6.95
CA GLY A 45 2.85 19.36 7.47
C GLY A 45 2.16 18.36 8.40
N TYR A 46 2.91 17.59 9.20
CA TYR A 46 2.37 16.86 10.34
C TYR A 46 2.96 17.43 11.64
N THR A 47 2.12 18.05 12.45
CA THR A 47 2.35 18.38 13.86
C THR A 47 1.60 17.39 14.77
N GLU A 48 1.78 17.51 16.09
CA GLU A 48 1.11 16.65 17.07
C GLU A 48 -0.42 16.60 16.88
N ASP A 49 -1.04 17.74 16.55
CA ASP A 49 -2.48 17.87 16.30
C ASP A 49 -2.94 17.32 14.96
N GLN A 50 -2.03 17.16 13.99
CA GLN A 50 -2.34 16.69 12.63
C GLN A 50 -2.08 15.19 12.47
N LEU A 51 -1.40 14.55 13.42
CA LEU A 51 -1.36 13.10 13.47
C LEU A 51 -2.77 12.55 13.64
N PRO A 52 -3.09 11.39 13.02
CA PRO A 52 -4.39 10.78 13.18
C PRO A 52 -4.69 10.55 14.67
N GLY A 53 -5.70 11.24 15.21
CA GLY A 53 -6.04 11.18 16.64
C GLY A 53 -6.45 9.79 17.14
N ASN A 54 -6.81 8.88 16.23
CA ASN A 54 -7.04 7.47 16.55
C ASN A 54 -5.73 6.69 16.82
N GLY A 55 -4.57 7.27 16.53
CA GLY A 55 -3.27 6.62 16.62
C GLY A 55 -3.06 5.57 15.54
N LEU A 56 -3.81 5.60 14.42
CA LEU A 56 -3.67 4.62 13.34
C LEU A 56 -2.81 5.19 12.21
N PHE A 57 -1.52 5.26 12.46
CA PHE A 57 -0.53 5.74 11.50
C PHE A 57 0.71 4.84 11.41
N VAL A 58 1.44 5.00 10.31
CA VAL A 58 2.63 4.21 9.97
C VAL A 58 3.76 5.07 9.40
N ALA A 59 4.98 4.58 9.57
CA ALA A 59 6.15 4.99 8.80
C ALA A 59 6.35 4.04 7.62
N ALA A 60 6.57 4.58 6.42
CA ALA A 60 6.82 3.75 5.24
C ALA A 60 8.30 3.34 5.15
N GLY A 61 8.56 2.08 4.83
CA GLY A 61 9.88 1.61 4.41
C GLY A 61 10.19 1.96 2.96
N ASN A 62 11.42 1.66 2.52
CA ASN A 62 11.93 2.03 1.19
C ASN A 62 11.02 1.58 0.02
N GLY A 63 10.37 0.41 0.14
CA GLY A 63 9.50 -0.11 -0.92
C GLY A 63 8.17 0.63 -1.09
N VAL A 64 7.72 1.36 -0.07
CA VAL A 64 6.42 2.07 -0.08
C VAL A 64 6.61 3.58 -0.10
N TRP A 65 7.70 4.11 0.46
CA TRP A 65 7.92 5.56 0.67
C TRP A 65 7.80 6.41 -0.60
N ASP A 66 8.29 5.91 -1.74
CA ASP A 66 8.15 6.56 -3.06
C ASP A 66 8.60 8.04 -3.04
N ASN A 67 9.76 8.32 -2.45
CA ASN A 67 10.32 9.67 -2.25
C ASN A 67 9.34 10.68 -1.60
N GLY A 68 8.47 10.19 -0.70
CA GLY A 68 7.48 11.01 -0.01
C GLY A 68 6.13 11.09 -0.72
N ALA A 69 5.97 10.49 -1.91
CA ALA A 69 4.67 10.42 -2.59
C ALA A 69 3.66 9.55 -1.82
N ALA A 70 4.13 8.72 -0.88
CA ALA A 70 3.28 7.95 0.03
C ALA A 70 2.65 8.76 1.16
N CYS A 71 3.15 9.96 1.46
CA CYS A 71 2.65 10.79 2.55
C CYS A 71 1.14 11.03 2.45
N GLY A 72 0.43 10.84 3.55
CA GLY A 72 -1.03 11.00 3.62
C GLY A 72 -1.85 9.90 2.95
N ARG A 73 -1.23 8.94 2.24
CA ARG A 73 -1.95 7.79 1.69
C ARG A 73 -2.48 6.92 2.81
N LYS A 74 -3.68 6.38 2.60
CA LYS A 74 -4.32 5.43 3.51
C LYS A 74 -4.22 4.02 2.95
N TYR A 75 -3.84 3.07 3.80
CA TYR A 75 -3.73 1.65 3.46
C TYR A 75 -4.64 0.84 4.36
N GLN A 76 -5.35 -0.11 3.75
CA GLN A 76 -6.09 -1.11 4.51
C GLN A 76 -5.18 -2.31 4.74
N LEU A 77 -4.86 -2.59 5.99
CA LEU A 77 -3.95 -3.64 6.42
C LEU A 77 -4.72 -4.82 6.99
N ARG A 78 -4.26 -6.04 6.69
CA ARG A 78 -4.74 -7.28 7.32
C ARG A 78 -3.57 -8.15 7.72
N CYS A 79 -3.57 -8.65 8.95
CA CYS A 79 -2.57 -9.61 9.41
C CYS A 79 -2.78 -10.97 8.74
N LEU A 80 -1.68 -11.54 8.24
CA LEU A 80 -1.66 -12.89 7.68
C LEU A 80 -1.07 -13.88 8.66
N SER A 81 0.14 -13.59 9.14
CA SER A 81 0.92 -14.48 9.98
C SER A 81 1.92 -13.71 10.82
N GLY A 82 2.57 -14.40 11.75
CA GLY A 82 3.64 -13.89 12.57
C GLY A 82 3.98 -14.86 13.70
N LEU A 83 5.01 -14.51 14.47
CA LEU A 83 5.46 -15.34 15.58
C LEU A 83 4.36 -15.48 16.65
N ARG A 84 4.08 -16.72 17.08
CA ARG A 84 3.01 -17.07 18.05
C ARG A 84 1.58 -16.71 17.59
N ARG A 85 1.32 -16.69 16.29
CA ARG A 85 -0.02 -16.41 15.71
C ARG A 85 -0.62 -15.11 16.26
N PRO A 86 0.03 -13.96 16.02
CA PRO A 86 -0.36 -12.70 16.62
C PRO A 86 -1.65 -12.15 16.03
N CYS A 87 -2.05 -12.57 14.84
CA CYS A 87 -3.12 -11.92 14.09
C CYS A 87 -4.48 -11.88 14.81
N LYS A 88 -5.06 -10.68 14.85
CA LYS A 88 -6.48 -10.46 15.12
C LYS A 88 -7.27 -10.60 13.83
N ASP A 89 -8.54 -10.96 13.97
CA ASP A 89 -9.47 -10.98 12.86
C ASP A 89 -9.87 -9.55 12.48
N GLY A 90 -9.94 -9.29 11.18
CA GLY A 90 -10.33 -7.99 10.63
C GLY A 90 -9.21 -7.29 9.86
N SER A 91 -9.50 -6.04 9.49
CA SER A 91 -8.59 -5.16 8.76
C SER A 91 -8.67 -3.76 9.33
N ILE A 92 -7.54 -3.05 9.39
CA ILE A 92 -7.51 -1.67 9.86
C ILE A 92 -7.11 -0.74 8.71
N VAL A 93 -7.49 0.52 8.80
CA VAL A 93 -7.01 1.56 7.87
C VAL A 93 -6.00 2.42 8.60
N VAL A 94 -4.79 2.51 8.04
CA VAL A 94 -3.71 3.34 8.57
C VAL A 94 -3.31 4.42 7.58
N GLN A 95 -2.78 5.52 8.09
CA GLN A 95 -2.24 6.60 7.26
C GLN A 95 -0.70 6.65 7.33
N VAL A 96 -0.05 6.87 6.18
CA VAL A 96 1.40 7.09 6.15
C VAL A 96 1.71 8.52 6.59
N VAL A 97 2.47 8.63 7.67
CA VAL A 97 2.86 9.93 8.26
C VAL A 97 4.37 10.11 8.33
N ASP A 98 5.17 9.04 8.34
CA ASP A 98 6.63 9.14 8.46
C ASP A 98 7.36 8.21 7.47
N PHE A 99 8.69 8.33 7.42
CA PHE A 99 9.61 7.42 6.77
C PHE A 99 10.42 6.66 7.81
N CYS A 100 10.64 5.37 7.55
CA CYS A 100 11.46 4.52 8.39
C CYS A 100 12.90 5.05 8.48
N ARG A 101 13.35 5.39 9.70
CA ARG A 101 14.68 6.00 9.92
C ARG A 101 15.82 4.98 10.00
N LEU A 102 15.47 3.71 10.22
CA LEU A 102 16.45 2.63 10.28
C LEU A 102 16.93 2.34 8.86
N SER A 103 18.25 2.20 8.71
CA SER A 103 18.89 1.82 7.45
C SER A 103 19.72 0.54 7.67
N PRO A 104 19.33 -0.61 7.09
CA PRO A 104 18.12 -0.82 6.30
C PRO A 104 16.84 -0.79 7.17
N CYS A 105 15.70 -0.43 6.56
CA CYS A 105 14.43 -0.51 7.27
C CYS A 105 14.09 -1.98 7.55
N PRO A 106 13.72 -2.35 8.79
CA PRO A 106 13.47 -3.75 9.15
C PRO A 106 12.23 -4.34 8.49
N SER A 107 11.30 -3.50 8.01
CA SER A 107 10.00 -3.93 7.50
C SER A 107 9.48 -3.02 6.39
N THR A 108 8.44 -3.47 5.69
CA THR A 108 7.80 -2.66 4.63
C THR A 108 7.05 -1.46 5.23
N LEU A 109 6.41 -1.66 6.38
CA LEU A 109 5.67 -0.64 7.12
C LEU A 109 5.98 -0.74 8.61
N VAL A 110 6.29 0.37 9.25
CA VAL A 110 6.49 0.44 10.70
C VAL A 110 5.25 1.07 11.31
N LEU A 111 4.51 0.32 12.13
CA LEU A 111 3.24 0.71 12.72
C LEU A 111 3.45 1.41 14.05
N SER A 112 2.65 2.44 14.32
CA SER A 112 2.50 2.95 15.68
C SER A 112 1.99 1.86 16.61
N ASN A 113 2.26 1.99 17.91
CA ASN A 113 1.86 0.99 18.91
C ASN A 113 0.35 0.71 18.86
N ARG A 114 -0.46 1.77 18.78
CA ARG A 114 -1.92 1.68 18.61
C ARG A 114 -2.34 0.90 17.35
N ALA A 115 -1.70 1.16 16.20
CA ALA A 115 -2.00 0.44 14.97
C ALA A 115 -1.59 -1.03 15.03
N PHE A 116 -0.43 -1.33 15.62
CA PHE A 116 0.03 -2.71 15.77
C PHE A 116 -0.85 -3.49 16.75
N ASP A 117 -1.24 -2.89 17.89
CA ASP A 117 -2.15 -3.49 18.86
C ASP A 117 -3.54 -3.75 18.27
N ALA A 118 -3.97 -2.96 17.28
CA ALA A 118 -5.24 -3.20 16.59
C ALA A 118 -5.19 -4.44 15.67
N VAL A 119 -4.00 -4.82 15.19
CA VAL A 119 -3.79 -5.92 14.23
C VAL A 119 -3.25 -7.18 14.88
N SER A 120 -2.55 -7.04 16.01
CA SER A 120 -1.89 -8.10 16.75
C SER A 120 -2.50 -8.28 18.15
N LYS A 121 -2.55 -9.52 18.63
CA LYS A 121 -2.87 -9.92 20.01
C LYS A 121 -1.64 -9.83 20.91
N ILE A 122 -0.44 -9.82 20.33
CA ILE A 122 0.82 -9.72 21.06
C ILE A 122 1.17 -8.24 21.19
N PRO A 123 1.53 -7.79 22.41
CA PRO A 123 1.92 -6.41 22.65
C PRO A 123 3.18 -6.03 21.86
N ASN A 124 3.37 -4.73 21.65
CA ASN A 124 4.53 -4.09 21.02
C ASN A 124 5.84 -4.18 21.82
N THR A 125 6.13 -5.32 22.44
CA THR A 125 7.37 -5.51 23.19
C THR A 125 8.58 -5.53 22.26
N LYS A 126 9.73 -5.04 22.74
CA LYS A 126 11.03 -4.94 22.02
C LYS A 126 11.59 -6.25 21.44
N ILE A 127 10.93 -7.37 21.69
CA ILE A 127 11.22 -8.65 21.04
C ILE A 127 10.72 -8.56 19.60
N ASN A 128 11.46 -9.15 18.67
CA ASN A 128 11.25 -9.29 17.23
C ASN A 128 9.81 -9.72 16.83
N ASN A 129 8.86 -8.80 16.96
CA ASN A 129 7.42 -8.98 16.72
C ASN A 129 7.06 -8.62 15.28
N MET A 130 7.86 -9.09 14.33
CA MET A 130 7.60 -8.91 12.90
C MET A 130 6.40 -9.75 12.48
N ILE A 131 5.45 -9.13 11.77
CA ILE A 131 4.24 -9.77 11.25
C ILE A 131 4.14 -9.59 9.75
N ASP A 132 3.52 -10.57 9.08
CA ASP A 132 3.20 -10.49 7.67
C ASP A 132 1.82 -9.86 7.49
N LEU A 133 1.74 -8.87 6.59
CA LEU A 133 0.52 -8.13 6.30
C LEU A 133 0.18 -8.20 4.82
N VAL A 134 -1.12 -8.17 4.54
CA VAL A 134 -1.64 -7.71 3.25
C VAL A 134 -1.91 -6.22 3.32
N VAL A 135 -1.35 -5.49 2.37
CA VAL A 135 -1.61 -4.07 2.12
C VAL A 135 -2.56 -3.96 0.93
N ASN A 136 -3.82 -3.67 1.22
CA ASN A 136 -4.79 -3.33 0.19
C ASN A 136 -4.68 -1.83 -0.09
N VAL A 137 -4.20 -1.52 -1.30
CA VAL A 137 -4.20 -0.14 -1.81
C VAL A 137 -5.54 0.10 -2.49
N SER A 138 -6.17 1.25 -2.22
CA SER A 138 -7.40 1.66 -2.91
C SER A 138 -7.24 1.49 -4.42
N SER A 139 -8.21 0.80 -5.04
CA SER A 139 -8.19 0.40 -6.46
C SER A 139 -7.92 1.59 -7.39
N SER A 140 -8.45 2.78 -7.09
CA SER A 140 -8.25 4.00 -7.90
C SER A 140 -6.78 4.43 -8.00
N ALA A 141 -6.00 4.29 -6.91
CA ALA A 141 -4.61 4.73 -6.86
C ALA A 141 -3.66 3.74 -7.56
N LYS A 142 -3.90 2.43 -7.41
CA LYS A 142 -3.06 1.41 -8.05
C LYS A 142 -3.45 1.19 -9.52
N GLN A 143 -4.68 1.45 -9.95
CA GLN A 143 -5.07 1.39 -11.36
C GLN A 143 -4.37 2.49 -12.18
N GLN A 144 -4.19 3.68 -11.61
CA GLN A 144 -3.34 4.72 -12.20
C GLN A 144 -1.86 4.31 -12.21
N GLN A 145 -1.31 3.75 -11.13
CA GLN A 145 0.08 3.26 -11.12
C GLN A 145 0.32 2.09 -12.07
N ASN A 146 -0.63 1.15 -12.20
CA ASN A 146 -0.54 0.01 -13.09
C ASN A 146 -0.72 0.45 -14.55
N ALA A 147 -1.59 1.42 -14.81
CA ALA A 147 -1.67 2.08 -16.11
C ALA A 147 -0.38 2.81 -16.45
N TRP A 148 0.22 3.53 -15.49
CA TRP A 148 1.50 4.22 -15.68
C TRP A 148 2.64 3.22 -15.89
N ARG A 149 2.78 2.18 -15.06
CA ARG A 149 3.75 1.07 -15.21
C ARG A 149 3.58 0.31 -16.53
N LYS A 150 2.36 0.11 -17.00
CA LYS A 150 2.10 -0.49 -18.33
C LYS A 150 2.48 0.48 -19.44
N ARG A 151 2.21 1.79 -19.28
CA ARG A 151 2.56 2.83 -20.25
C ARG A 151 4.07 3.06 -20.32
N THR A 152 4.78 3.09 -19.20
CA THR A 152 6.25 3.18 -19.15
C THR A 152 6.94 1.90 -19.59
N ARG A 153 6.44 0.71 -19.25
CA ARG A 153 6.95 -0.53 -19.86
C ARG A 153 6.74 -0.57 -21.37
N LYS A 154 5.59 -0.09 -21.87
CA LYS A 154 5.38 0.06 -23.32
C LYS A 154 6.37 1.08 -23.90
N HIS A 155 6.51 2.26 -23.30
CA HIS A 155 7.41 3.31 -23.78
C HIS A 155 8.88 2.86 -23.80
N CYS A 156 9.35 2.20 -22.74
CA CYS A 156 10.69 1.63 -22.66
C CYS A 156 10.90 0.47 -23.66
N ARG A 157 9.86 -0.32 -23.94
CA ARG A 157 9.88 -1.37 -24.97
C ARG A 157 9.93 -0.79 -26.39
N THR A 158 9.30 0.36 -26.65
CA THR A 158 9.43 1.08 -27.93
C THR A 158 10.77 1.81 -28.06
N GLN A 159 11.34 2.32 -26.96
CA GLN A 159 12.66 2.97 -26.94
C GLN A 159 13.83 1.98 -27.02
N LEU A 160 13.66 0.73 -26.60
CA LEU A 160 14.64 -0.34 -26.82
C LEU A 160 14.90 -0.61 -28.33
N CYS A 161 14.01 -0.16 -29.22
CA CYS A 161 14.22 -0.24 -30.67
C CYS A 161 14.93 0.99 -31.26
N LEU A 162 15.18 2.07 -30.50
CA LEU A 162 15.59 3.35 -31.08
C LEU A 162 16.79 4.08 -30.46
N ASN A 163 17.34 3.69 -29.30
CA ASN A 163 18.74 3.93 -28.87
C ASN A 163 18.89 3.72 -27.36
N LEU A 164 20.00 3.08 -26.97
CA LEU A 164 20.44 2.93 -25.58
C LEU A 164 20.94 4.27 -25.03
N THR A 165 20.09 5.04 -24.36
CA THR A 165 20.53 5.88 -23.23
C THR A 165 19.32 6.39 -22.46
N LYS A 166 19.39 6.28 -21.13
CA LYS A 166 18.49 6.86 -20.12
C LYS A 166 17.24 6.04 -19.79
N CYS A 167 17.45 4.99 -19.00
CA CYS A 167 16.46 4.52 -18.03
C CYS A 167 17.19 4.20 -16.73
N LEU A 168 17.44 5.23 -15.92
CA LEU A 168 17.79 5.12 -14.51
C LEU A 168 17.05 6.23 -13.75
N PRO A 169 16.81 6.03 -12.44
CA PRO A 169 15.50 6.03 -11.78
C PRO A 169 14.76 7.36 -11.72
#